data_AF-A0A1V3XIT0-F1
#
_entry.id   AF-A0A1V3XIT0-F1
#
_cell.length_a   1.000
_cell.length_b   1.000
_cell.length_c   1.000
_cell.angle_alpha   90.00
_cell.angle_beta   90.00
_cell.angle_gamma   90.00
#
_symmetry.space_group_name_H-M   'P 1'
#
loop_
_entity.id
_entity.type
_entity.pdbx_description
1 polymer ?
#
loop_
_entity_poly.entity_id
_entity_poly.type
_entity_poly.pdbx_seq_one_letter_code
_entity_poly.pdbx_strand_id
1 'polypeptide(L)'
;MWLGAAIIIGAGSTSFEMLRYVGDRFPVMPMPNWMDNPIDPISVRDVLHYLVAAADSDRVPAGAYDICGPDTTSYRRLLEAYARICGRWHAAVPVGNTLDTAIASRITAAALPIPPGLAAGLVESLDHPMRASATGLRDRVPDPPGGLLGVEDAIALALADDPHAPPAPVNVLADPHHLADSDPSWAGGDALRIRRLARAVTPPLARPTLKLLNIVPGPLAGALRTSLDILIALTPKVLPA
;
A
#
# COMPACT_ATOMS: atom_id res chain seq x y z
N MET A 1 -10.22 -23.50 -5.41
CA MET A 1 -8.80 -23.36 -5.03
C MET A 1 -8.65 -22.00 -4.37
N TRP A 2 -7.84 -21.92 -3.32
CA TRP A 2 -7.61 -20.72 -2.51
C TRP A 2 -6.10 -20.47 -2.40
N LEU A 3 -5.67 -19.24 -2.68
CA LEU A 3 -4.30 -18.79 -2.43
C LEU A 3 -4.30 -17.73 -1.32
N GLY A 4 -3.65 -18.03 -0.21
CA GLY A 4 -3.46 -17.13 0.92
C GLY A 4 -2.14 -16.36 0.80
N ALA A 5 -2.18 -15.04 0.99
CA ALA A 5 -1.00 -14.20 1.06
C ALA A 5 -1.17 -13.21 2.21
N ALA A 6 -0.09 -12.94 2.96
CA ALA A 6 -0.17 -12.01 4.09
C ALA A 6 -0.30 -10.55 3.62
N ILE A 7 0.71 -10.05 2.89
CA ILE A 7 0.72 -8.72 2.28
C ILE A 7 1.22 -8.85 0.85
N ILE A 8 0.43 -8.37 -0.11
CA ILE A 8 0.84 -8.26 -1.51
C ILE A 8 1.43 -6.88 -1.75
N ILE A 9 2.65 -6.80 -2.24
CA ILE A 9 3.36 -5.56 -2.54
C ILE A 9 3.23 -5.24 -4.04
N GLY A 10 2.58 -4.11 -4.34
CA GLY A 10 2.29 -3.62 -5.69
C GLY A 10 1.27 -2.48 -5.62
N ALA A 11 1.33 -1.51 -6.54
CA ALA A 11 0.33 -0.45 -6.58
C ALA A 11 -1.08 -1.05 -6.80
N GLY A 12 -2.11 -0.43 -6.23
CA GLY A 12 -3.48 -0.99 -6.28
C GLY A 12 -3.75 -2.09 -5.26
N SER A 13 -2.72 -2.75 -4.71
CA SER A 13 -2.89 -3.67 -3.59
C SER A 13 -3.31 -2.93 -2.33
N THR A 14 -4.46 -3.31 -1.79
CA THR A 14 -5.04 -2.73 -0.58
C THR A 14 -4.05 -2.60 0.58
N SER A 15 -3.36 -3.69 0.94
CA SER A 15 -2.44 -3.70 2.08
C SER A 15 -1.22 -2.79 1.84
N PHE A 16 -0.75 -2.72 0.59
CA PHE A 16 0.34 -1.83 0.20
C PHE A 16 -0.10 -0.36 0.17
N GLU A 17 -1.30 -0.05 -0.31
CA GLU A 17 -1.84 1.31 -0.29
C GLU A 17 -2.00 1.81 1.15
N MET A 18 -2.41 0.94 2.07
CA MET A 18 -2.48 1.26 3.49
C MET A 18 -1.10 1.56 4.09
N LEU A 19 -0.11 0.70 3.82
CA LEU A 19 1.29 0.93 4.20
C LEU A 19 1.78 2.29 3.68
N ARG A 20 1.53 2.58 2.40
CA ARG A 20 1.86 3.85 1.77
C ARG A 20 1.20 5.03 2.46
N TYR A 21 -0.11 4.97 2.69
CA TYR A 21 -0.82 6.09 3.31
C TYR A 21 -0.32 6.36 4.72
N VAL A 22 -0.03 5.32 5.49
CA VAL A 22 0.59 5.46 6.81
C VAL A 22 1.98 6.12 6.68
N GLY A 23 2.82 5.63 5.76
CA GLY A 23 4.14 6.19 5.50
C GLY A 23 4.13 7.62 4.92
N ASP A 24 3.09 8.00 4.18
CA ASP A 24 3.00 9.32 3.57
C ASP A 24 2.50 10.40 4.54
N ARG A 25 1.66 10.03 5.53
CA ARG A 25 0.90 10.97 6.37
C ARG A 25 1.39 11.13 7.79
N PHE A 26 2.06 10.12 8.35
CA PHE A 26 2.44 10.12 9.77
C PHE A 26 3.95 10.32 9.91
N PRO A 27 4.44 11.56 10.10
CA PRO A 27 5.86 11.83 10.35
C PRO A 27 6.34 11.32 11.71
N VAL A 28 5.42 11.11 12.66
CA VAL A 28 5.67 10.46 13.94
C VAL A 28 4.82 9.20 13.96
N MET A 29 5.48 8.06 14.14
CA MET A 29 4.86 6.76 14.07
C MET A 29 4.91 6.10 15.45
N PRO A 30 3.76 5.96 16.15
CA PRO A 30 3.70 5.16 17.35
C PRO A 30 3.94 3.70 16.97
N MET A 31 4.83 3.05 17.71
CA MET A 31 5.31 1.72 17.43
C MET A 31 4.96 0.76 18.58
N PRO A 32 3.73 0.25 18.60
CA PRO A 32 3.33 -0.81 19.53
C PRO A 32 3.98 -2.14 19.18
N ASN A 33 4.02 -3.05 20.15
CA ASN A 33 4.72 -4.33 20.04
C ASN A 33 4.16 -5.24 18.94
N TRP A 34 2.85 -5.17 18.64
CA TRP A 34 2.25 -5.97 17.57
C TRP A 34 2.79 -5.62 16.17
N MET A 35 3.41 -4.45 15.98
CA MET A 35 4.06 -4.11 14.70
C MET A 35 5.32 -4.96 14.42
N ASP A 36 5.81 -5.70 15.42
CA ASP A 36 6.95 -6.61 15.32
C ASP A 36 6.54 -8.06 15.06
N ASN A 37 5.24 -8.35 14.96
CA ASN A 37 4.77 -9.67 14.55
C ASN A 37 5.33 -10.03 13.16
N PRO A 38 5.78 -11.29 12.97
CA PRO A 38 6.39 -11.70 11.72
C PRO A 38 5.34 -11.84 10.61
N ILE A 39 5.70 -11.39 9.41
CA ILE A 39 4.87 -11.35 8.22
C ILE A 39 5.71 -11.86 7.05
N ASP A 40 5.12 -12.71 6.20
CA ASP A 40 5.73 -13.19 4.95
C ASP A 40 5.07 -12.49 3.74
N PRO A 41 5.51 -11.28 3.36
CA PRO A 41 4.99 -10.56 2.21
C PRO A 41 5.39 -11.21 0.88
N ILE A 42 4.69 -10.85 -0.20
CA ILE A 42 4.96 -11.34 -1.55
C ILE A 42 4.75 -10.22 -2.59
N SER A 43 5.58 -10.18 -3.64
CA SER A 43 5.39 -9.26 -4.77
C SER A 43 4.15 -9.64 -5.59
N VAL A 44 3.43 -8.65 -6.12
CA VAL A 44 2.32 -8.88 -7.06
C VAL A 44 2.75 -9.67 -8.29
N ARG A 45 3.99 -9.48 -8.79
CA ARG A 45 4.57 -10.27 -9.89
C ARG A 45 4.55 -11.77 -9.57
N ASP A 46 4.99 -12.12 -8.37
CA ASP A 46 5.12 -13.51 -7.95
C ASP A 46 3.74 -14.13 -7.66
N VAL A 47 2.81 -13.33 -7.12
CA VAL A 47 1.39 -13.74 -6.98
C VAL A 47 0.79 -14.11 -8.33
N LEU A 48 1.00 -13.29 -9.36
CA LEU A 48 0.50 -13.57 -10.71
C LEU A 48 1.11 -14.84 -11.30
N HIS A 49 2.42 -15.08 -11.09
CA HIS A 49 3.07 -16.33 -11.49
C HIS A 49 2.39 -17.55 -10.87
N TYR A 50 2.14 -17.53 -9.57
CA TYR A 50 1.45 -18.63 -8.88
C TYR A 50 -0.01 -18.79 -9.30
N LEU A 51 -0.74 -17.69 -9.54
CA LEU A 51 -2.11 -17.73 -10.04
C LEU A 51 -2.20 -18.37 -11.43
N VAL A 52 -1.29 -18.00 -12.34
CA VAL A 52 -1.23 -18.60 -13.68
C VAL A 52 -0.90 -20.09 -13.59
N ALA A 53 0.07 -20.46 -12.75
CA ALA A 53 0.41 -21.88 -12.56
C ALA A 53 -0.74 -22.69 -11.95
N ALA A 54 -1.53 -22.08 -11.06
CA ALA A 54 -2.66 -22.71 -10.40
C ALA A 54 -3.91 -22.82 -11.28
N ALA A 55 -3.92 -22.21 -12.48
CA ALA A 55 -4.96 -22.40 -13.48
C ALA A 55 -4.92 -23.82 -14.10
N ASP A 56 -3.78 -24.50 -14.02
CA ASP A 56 -3.62 -25.91 -14.39
C ASP A 56 -3.99 -26.82 -13.20
N SER A 57 -5.18 -27.42 -13.25
CA SER A 57 -5.70 -28.28 -12.18
C SER A 57 -4.98 -29.61 -12.05
N ASP A 58 -4.32 -30.08 -13.10
CA ASP A 58 -3.53 -31.32 -13.06
C ASP A 58 -2.22 -31.08 -12.30
N ARG A 59 -1.67 -29.86 -12.43
CA ARG A 59 -0.50 -29.42 -11.69
C ARG A 59 -0.82 -29.00 -10.25
N VAL A 60 -1.89 -28.24 -10.06
CA VAL A 60 -2.31 -27.70 -8.75
C VAL A 60 -3.73 -28.15 -8.44
N PRO A 61 -3.89 -29.25 -7.69
CA PRO A 61 -5.20 -29.74 -7.29
C PRO A 61 -5.99 -28.69 -6.50
N ALA A 62 -7.32 -28.86 -6.44
CA ALA A 62 -8.16 -28.02 -5.61
C ALA A 62 -7.74 -28.11 -4.13
N GLY A 63 -7.35 -26.98 -3.54
CA GLY A 63 -6.93 -26.89 -2.15
C GLY A 63 -6.79 -25.44 -1.70
N ALA A 64 -6.29 -25.27 -0.47
CA ALA A 64 -5.84 -24.00 0.07
C ALA A 64 -4.32 -24.02 0.21
N TYR A 65 -3.66 -23.01 -0.33
CA TYR A 65 -2.21 -22.91 -0.34
C TYR A 65 -1.78 -21.51 0.05
N ASP A 66 -0.76 -21.39 0.88
CA ASP A 66 -0.14 -20.10 1.18
C ASP A 66 0.99 -19.82 0.18
N ILE A 67 1.13 -18.55 -0.20
CA ILE A 67 2.22 -18.03 -1.02
C ILE A 67 2.95 -16.93 -0.26
N CYS A 68 4.27 -16.96 -0.34
CA CYS A 68 5.16 -15.98 0.26
C CYS A 68 6.32 -15.63 -0.67
N GLY A 69 6.86 -14.43 -0.49
CA GLY A 69 8.11 -14.00 -1.09
C GLY A 69 9.33 -14.56 -0.36
N PRO A 70 10.53 -14.05 -0.67
CA PRO A 70 11.78 -14.58 -0.11
C PRO A 70 12.05 -14.10 1.33
N ASP A 71 11.37 -13.04 1.77
CA ASP A 71 11.65 -12.35 3.03
C ASP A 71 10.57 -12.61 4.08
N THR A 72 10.99 -12.88 5.32
CA THR A 72 10.16 -12.75 6.53
C THR A 72 10.52 -11.43 7.21
N THR A 73 9.53 -10.57 7.47
CA THR A 73 9.73 -9.22 8.01
C THR A 73 8.65 -8.88 9.04
N SER A 74 8.52 -7.61 9.41
CA SER A 74 7.43 -7.11 10.27
C SER A 74 6.82 -5.83 9.68
N TYR A 75 5.63 -5.45 10.15
CA TYR A 75 4.97 -4.24 9.65
C TYR A 75 5.79 -2.98 9.95
N ARG A 76 6.48 -2.93 11.10
CA ARG A 76 7.47 -1.90 11.41
C ARG A 76 8.55 -1.81 10.33
N ARG A 77 9.17 -2.93 9.99
CA ARG A 77 10.26 -3.00 9.00
C ARG A 77 9.79 -2.64 7.60
N LEU A 78 8.55 -3.01 7.24
CA LEU A 78 7.92 -2.59 5.99
C LEU A 78 7.76 -1.07 5.90
N LEU A 79 7.31 -0.42 6.97
CA LEU A 79 7.18 1.04 7.01
C LEU A 79 8.54 1.74 6.93
N GLU A 80 9.54 1.22 7.65
CA GLU A 80 10.92 1.72 7.58
C GLU A 80 11.51 1.59 6.17
N ALA A 81 11.31 0.44 5.51
CA ALA A 81 11.73 0.22 4.13
C ALA A 81 11.03 1.17 3.16
N TYR A 82 9.70 1.30 3.28
CA TYR A 82 8.92 2.24 2.48
C TYR A 82 9.44 3.68 2.64
N ALA A 83 9.63 4.13 3.89
CA ALA A 83 10.11 5.48 4.20
C ALA A 83 11.46 5.77 3.53
N ARG A 84 12.40 4.84 3.65
CA ARG A 84 13.72 4.95 3.05
C ARG A 84 13.65 5.02 1.52
N ILE A 85 12.85 4.16 0.89
CA ILE A 85 12.74 4.09 -0.58
C ILE A 85 12.06 5.36 -1.13
N CYS A 86 11.02 5.87 -0.48
CA CYS A 86 10.35 7.10 -0.91
C CYS A 86 11.05 8.40 -0.44
N GLY A 87 12.17 8.30 0.28
CA GLY A 87 12.92 9.45 0.80
C GLY A 87 12.18 10.24 1.88
N ARG A 88 11.25 9.61 2.60
CA ARG A 88 10.53 10.22 3.72
C ARG A 88 11.18 9.86 5.05
N TRP A 89 11.02 10.75 6.01
CA TRP A 89 11.49 10.55 7.37
C TRP A 89 10.33 10.27 8.33
N HIS A 90 10.52 9.30 9.21
CA HIS A 90 9.61 9.00 10.31
C HIS A 90 10.37 9.00 11.65
N ALA A 91 9.82 9.67 12.66
CA ALA A 91 10.18 9.46 14.04
C ALA A 91 9.42 8.24 14.59
N ALA A 92 10.13 7.14 14.83
CA ALA A 92 9.58 5.99 15.54
C ALA A 92 9.51 6.26 17.05
N VAL A 93 8.32 6.14 17.64
CA VAL A 93 8.12 6.29 19.09
C VAL A 93 7.64 4.95 19.64
N PRO A 94 8.44 4.23 20.44
CA PRO A 94 8.00 2.97 21.05
C PRO A 94 6.86 3.27 22.04
N VAL A 95 5.73 2.60 21.86
CA VAL A 95 4.56 2.74 22.74
C VAL A 95 4.19 1.42 23.45
N GLY A 96 4.94 0.34 23.22
CA GLY A 96 4.72 -0.94 23.89
C GLY A 96 3.30 -1.47 23.64
N ASN A 97 2.58 -1.78 24.73
CA ASN A 97 1.21 -2.30 24.67
C ASN A 97 0.14 -1.21 24.94
N THR A 98 0.51 0.08 24.96
CA THR A 98 -0.46 1.14 25.28
C THR A 98 -1.40 1.48 24.13
N LEU A 99 -1.05 1.08 22.90
CA LEU A 99 -1.86 1.28 21.70
C LEU A 99 -2.35 -0.07 21.19
N ASP A 100 -3.57 -0.43 21.56
CA ASP A 100 -4.28 -1.62 21.07
C ASP A 100 -4.69 -1.43 19.59
N THR A 101 -4.75 -2.53 18.83
CA THR A 101 -5.17 -2.55 17.42
C THR A 101 -6.57 -1.96 17.21
N ALA A 102 -7.47 -2.06 18.18
CA ALA A 102 -8.81 -1.45 18.08
C ALA A 102 -8.75 0.09 18.02
N ILE A 103 -7.81 0.73 18.73
CA ILE A 103 -7.62 2.19 18.70
C ILE A 103 -6.92 2.58 17.40
N ALA A 104 -5.85 1.87 17.04
CA ALA A 104 -5.13 2.08 15.79
C ALA A 104 -6.05 1.94 14.57
N SER A 105 -6.95 0.96 14.60
CA SER A 105 -7.98 0.71 13.59
C SER A 105 -8.90 1.92 13.40
N ARG A 106 -9.42 2.49 14.49
CA ARG A 106 -10.28 3.69 14.43
C ARG A 106 -9.53 4.91 13.88
N ILE A 107 -8.29 5.14 14.34
CA ILE A 107 -7.46 6.25 13.86
C ILE A 107 -7.19 6.10 12.37
N THR A 108 -6.82 4.89 11.95
CA THR A 108 -6.52 4.56 10.55
C THR A 108 -7.77 4.71 9.69
N ALA A 109 -8.91 4.16 10.11
CA ALA A 109 -10.17 4.25 9.37
C ALA A 109 -10.67 5.71 9.23
N ALA A 110 -10.41 6.57 10.22
CA ALA A 110 -10.74 7.98 10.15
C ALA A 110 -9.75 8.79 9.29
N ALA A 111 -8.46 8.43 9.37
CA ALA A 111 -7.41 9.17 8.69
C ALA A 111 -7.28 8.79 7.22
N LEU A 112 -7.41 7.51 6.86
CA LEU A 112 -7.09 6.99 5.53
C LEU A 112 -8.27 7.06 4.56
N PRO A 113 -8.02 7.32 3.26
CA PRO A 113 -9.08 7.38 2.26
C PRO A 113 -9.43 5.98 1.74
N ILE A 114 -9.39 4.98 2.62
CA ILE A 114 -9.65 3.57 2.35
C ILE A 114 -10.99 3.21 3.02
N PRO A 115 -11.82 2.33 2.45
CA PRO A 115 -13.06 1.89 3.08
C PRO A 115 -12.84 1.45 4.55
N PRO A 116 -13.58 2.00 5.53
CA PRO A 116 -13.31 1.80 6.96
C PRO A 116 -13.25 0.32 7.39
N GLY A 117 -14.15 -0.52 6.89
CA GLY A 117 -14.18 -1.94 7.25
C GLY A 117 -12.93 -2.71 6.77
N LEU A 118 -12.36 -2.28 5.64
CA LEU A 118 -11.16 -2.89 5.08
C LEU A 118 -9.91 -2.42 5.85
N ALA A 119 -9.83 -1.13 6.20
CA ALA A 119 -8.74 -0.63 7.04
C ALA A 119 -8.75 -1.30 8.42
N ALA A 120 -9.94 -1.46 9.00
CA ALA A 120 -10.11 -2.08 10.31
C ALA A 120 -9.65 -3.53 10.35
N GLY A 121 -10.10 -4.35 9.39
CA GLY A 121 -9.69 -5.76 9.32
C GLY A 121 -8.18 -5.95 9.10
N LEU A 122 -7.56 -5.06 8.32
CA LEU A 122 -6.12 -5.08 8.13
C LEU A 122 -5.35 -4.73 9.41
N VAL A 123 -5.74 -3.67 10.14
CA VAL A 123 -5.07 -3.34 11.43
C VAL A 123 -5.24 -4.47 12.45
N GLU A 124 -6.44 -5.03 12.55
CA GLU A 124 -6.73 -6.12 13.49
C GLU A 124 -5.84 -7.35 13.21
N SER A 125 -5.63 -7.69 11.94
CA SER A 125 -4.75 -8.80 11.55
C SER A 125 -3.29 -8.64 11.99
N LEU A 126 -2.83 -7.39 12.24
CA LEU A 126 -1.46 -7.13 12.66
C LEU A 126 -1.16 -7.62 14.09
N ASP A 127 -2.17 -7.92 14.91
CA ASP A 127 -1.96 -8.52 16.24
C ASP A 127 -1.52 -10.00 16.17
N HIS A 128 -1.54 -10.59 14.97
CA HIS A 128 -1.21 -12.00 14.75
C HIS A 128 -0.02 -12.18 13.80
N PRO A 129 0.87 -13.16 14.06
CA PRO A 129 1.86 -13.61 13.08
C PRO A 129 1.19 -14.05 11.76
N MET A 130 1.58 -13.46 10.64
CA MET A 130 1.06 -13.78 9.30
C MET A 130 2.13 -14.46 8.46
N ARG A 131 2.48 -15.68 8.86
CA ARG A 131 3.48 -16.50 8.16
C ARG A 131 2.80 -17.52 7.27
N ALA A 132 3.36 -17.75 6.08
CA ALA A 132 2.87 -18.79 5.20
C ALA A 132 3.08 -20.16 5.87
N SER A 133 2.07 -21.03 5.81
CA SER A 133 2.26 -22.41 6.21
C SER A 133 3.29 -23.06 5.29
N ALA A 134 4.14 -23.93 5.86
CA ALA A 134 5.27 -24.54 5.14
C ALA A 134 4.87 -25.48 3.99
N THR A 135 3.58 -25.64 3.71
CA THR A 135 3.06 -26.70 2.85
C THR A 135 2.35 -26.16 1.62
N GLY A 136 2.84 -26.58 0.44
CA GLY A 136 1.94 -27.07 -0.60
C GLY A 136 2.21 -26.57 -2.02
N LEU A 137 2.31 -25.25 -2.24
CA LEU A 137 2.37 -24.75 -3.63
C LEU A 137 3.77 -24.79 -4.22
N ARG A 138 4.81 -24.40 -3.46
CA ARG A 138 6.19 -24.38 -3.94
C ARG A 138 6.75 -25.76 -4.29
N ASP A 139 6.21 -26.81 -3.68
CA ASP A 139 6.53 -28.20 -4.02
C ASP A 139 5.98 -28.63 -5.39
N ARG A 140 5.02 -27.88 -5.95
CA ARG A 140 4.30 -28.18 -7.21
C ARG A 140 4.61 -27.17 -8.31
N VAL A 141 4.87 -25.93 -7.91
CA VAL A 141 5.14 -24.80 -8.79
C VAL A 141 6.50 -24.23 -8.39
N PRO A 142 7.54 -24.34 -9.24
CA PRO A 142 8.82 -23.72 -8.98
C PRO A 142 8.67 -22.20 -9.02
N ASP A 143 9.58 -21.53 -8.32
CA ASP A 143 9.69 -20.08 -8.31
C ASP A 143 9.82 -19.52 -9.75
N PRO A 144 9.38 -18.27 -9.99
CA PRO A 144 9.43 -17.65 -11.31
C PRO A 144 10.86 -17.57 -11.86
N PRO A 145 11.03 -17.50 -13.20
CA PRO A 145 12.34 -17.24 -13.80
C PRO A 145 12.97 -15.97 -13.21
N GLY A 146 14.21 -16.08 -12.72
CA GLY A 146 14.90 -14.99 -12.01
C GLY A 146 14.65 -14.95 -10.50
N GLY A 147 13.87 -15.87 -9.95
CA GLY A 147 13.59 -15.98 -8.52
C GLY A 147 12.46 -15.05 -8.06
N LEU A 148 12.04 -15.26 -6.81
CA LEU A 148 11.08 -14.41 -6.11
C LEU A 148 11.68 -13.03 -5.86
N LEU A 149 10.84 -11.99 -5.92
CA LEU A 149 11.26 -10.61 -5.75
C LEU A 149 11.27 -10.23 -4.27
N GLY A 150 12.37 -9.61 -3.82
CA GLY A 150 12.52 -9.10 -2.47
C GLY A 150 11.55 -7.95 -2.17
N VAL A 151 11.27 -7.75 -0.88
CA VAL A 151 10.34 -6.72 -0.39
C VAL A 151 10.73 -5.33 -0.87
N GLU A 152 12.00 -4.96 -0.72
CA GLU A 152 12.47 -3.62 -1.07
C GLU A 152 12.38 -3.35 -2.57
N ASP A 153 12.74 -4.34 -3.39
CA ASP A 153 12.64 -4.24 -4.84
C ASP A 153 11.18 -4.13 -5.30
N ALA A 154 10.27 -4.91 -4.70
CA ALA A 154 8.85 -4.82 -4.97
C ALA A 154 8.25 -3.45 -4.59
N ILE A 155 8.68 -2.86 -3.46
CA ILE A 155 8.29 -1.50 -3.06
C ILE A 155 8.86 -0.48 -4.06
N ALA A 156 10.12 -0.62 -4.45
CA ALA A 156 10.78 0.28 -5.39
C ALA A 156 10.07 0.28 -6.75
N LEU A 157 9.73 -0.89 -7.30
CA LEU A 157 8.96 -1.01 -8.54
C LEU A 157 7.56 -0.39 -8.40
N ALA A 158 6.87 -0.64 -7.28
CA ALA A 158 5.54 -0.05 -7.04
C ALA A 158 5.55 1.48 -6.91
N LEU A 159 6.72 2.07 -6.61
CA LEU A 159 6.93 3.52 -6.52
C LEU A 159 7.58 4.11 -7.78
N ALA A 160 8.06 3.28 -8.71
CA ALA A 160 8.74 3.70 -9.93
C ALA A 160 7.80 4.21 -11.04
N ASP A 161 6.48 4.11 -10.81
CA ASP A 161 5.46 4.48 -11.80
C ASP A 161 5.64 5.93 -12.29
N ASP A 162 5.48 6.14 -13.60
CA ASP A 162 5.65 7.46 -14.21
C ASP A 162 4.53 8.37 -13.69
N PRO A 163 4.85 9.43 -12.92
CA PRO A 163 3.85 10.32 -12.36
C PRO A 163 3.03 11.09 -13.42
N HIS A 164 3.43 11.01 -14.69
CA HIS A 164 2.82 11.66 -15.84
C HIS A 164 2.05 10.71 -16.76
N ALA A 165 2.30 9.40 -16.69
CA ALA A 165 1.55 8.41 -17.46
C ALA A 165 0.16 8.18 -16.84
N PRO A 166 -0.92 8.10 -17.64
CA PRO A 166 -2.19 7.62 -17.14
C PRO A 166 -2.08 6.11 -16.82
N PRO A 167 -2.79 5.62 -15.79
CA PRO A 167 -2.94 4.19 -15.57
C PRO A 167 -3.44 3.50 -16.84
N ALA A 168 -2.90 2.32 -17.12
CA ALA A 168 -3.20 1.56 -18.33
C ALA A 168 -4.08 0.34 -18.00
N PRO A 169 -4.81 -0.21 -18.98
CA PRO A 169 -5.50 -1.48 -18.80
C PRO A 169 -4.53 -2.61 -18.40
N VAL A 170 -5.00 -3.52 -17.54
CA VAL A 170 -4.18 -4.63 -16.99
C VAL A 170 -3.50 -5.48 -18.06
N ASN A 171 -4.11 -5.64 -19.24
CA ASN A 171 -3.59 -6.48 -20.33
C ASN A 171 -2.47 -5.83 -21.15
N VAL A 172 -2.20 -4.54 -20.93
CA VAL A 172 -1.11 -3.80 -21.60
C VAL A 172 -0.12 -3.20 -20.60
N LEU A 173 -0.31 -3.47 -19.30
CA LEU A 173 0.57 -3.01 -18.25
C LEU A 173 1.92 -3.76 -18.34
N ALA A 174 2.99 -3.01 -18.57
CA ALA A 174 4.33 -3.58 -18.76
C ALA A 174 4.93 -4.14 -17.46
N ASP A 175 4.67 -3.48 -16.33
CA ASP A 175 5.08 -3.92 -14.99
C ASP A 175 3.83 -4.05 -14.10
N PRO A 176 3.51 -5.25 -13.57
CA PRO A 176 2.34 -5.44 -12.72
C PRO A 176 2.39 -4.69 -11.38
N HIS A 177 3.52 -4.08 -11.01
CA HIS A 177 3.62 -3.25 -9.81
C HIS A 177 3.01 -1.86 -9.99
N HIS A 178 2.74 -1.42 -11.21
CA HIS A 178 2.18 -0.09 -11.50
C HIS A 178 0.64 -0.08 -11.44
N LEU A 179 0.05 1.11 -11.40
CA LEU A 179 -1.42 1.23 -11.32
C LEU A 179 -2.08 0.83 -12.65
N ALA A 180 -3.13 0.03 -12.54
CA ALA A 180 -4.08 -0.23 -13.60
C ALA A 180 -5.21 0.81 -13.61
N ASP A 181 -5.86 0.99 -14.76
CA ASP A 181 -7.06 1.83 -14.88
C ASP A 181 -8.28 1.28 -14.12
N SER A 182 -8.29 -0.02 -13.86
CA SER A 182 -9.28 -0.73 -13.06
C SER A 182 -9.04 -0.62 -11.55
N ASP A 183 -7.91 -0.06 -11.13
CA ASP A 183 -7.60 0.05 -9.70
C ASP A 183 -8.56 1.01 -8.99
N PRO A 184 -8.79 0.79 -7.68
CA PRO A 184 -9.64 1.68 -6.90
C PRO A 184 -9.19 3.14 -6.98
N SER A 185 -10.14 4.07 -6.93
CA SER A 185 -9.85 5.50 -7.03
C SER A 185 -8.96 6.05 -5.90
N TRP A 186 -8.88 5.32 -4.78
CA TRP A 186 -7.99 5.57 -3.64
C TRP A 186 -6.61 4.93 -3.78
N ALA A 187 -6.33 4.17 -4.84
CA ALA A 187 -4.96 3.73 -5.13
C ALA A 187 -4.15 4.90 -5.71
N GLY A 188 -2.84 4.86 -5.54
CA GLY A 188 -1.93 5.94 -5.96
C GLY A 188 -1.43 6.86 -4.85
N GLY A 189 -1.84 6.63 -3.59
CA GLY A 189 -1.34 7.37 -2.44
C GLY A 189 -1.70 8.85 -2.48
N ASP A 190 -1.12 9.63 -1.57
CA ASP A 190 -1.47 11.05 -1.46
C ASP A 190 -0.96 11.90 -2.62
N ALA A 191 0.23 11.59 -3.13
CA ALA A 191 0.83 12.36 -4.20
C ALA A 191 -0.06 12.34 -5.47
N LEU A 192 -0.57 11.16 -5.85
CA LEU A 192 -1.47 11.05 -6.99
C LEU A 192 -2.83 11.68 -6.70
N ARG A 193 -3.38 11.48 -5.50
CA ARG A 193 -4.67 12.06 -5.10
C ARG A 193 -4.65 13.58 -5.11
N ILE A 194 -3.61 14.20 -4.55
CA ILE A 194 -3.41 15.66 -4.56
C ILE A 194 -3.25 16.16 -6.00
N ARG A 195 -2.52 15.45 -6.87
CA ARG A 195 -2.41 15.81 -8.29
C ARG A 195 -3.75 15.74 -9.02
N ARG A 196 -4.56 14.70 -8.78
CA ARG A 196 -5.91 14.57 -9.36
C ARG A 196 -6.81 15.73 -8.90
N LEU A 197 -6.79 16.05 -7.61
CA LEU A 197 -7.51 17.20 -7.04
C LEU A 197 -7.01 18.53 -7.63
N ALA A 198 -5.70 18.74 -7.71
CA ALA A 198 -5.12 19.93 -8.33
C ALA A 198 -5.53 20.06 -9.80
N ARG A 199 -5.50 18.98 -10.60
CA ARG A 199 -5.97 19.01 -12.00
C ARG A 199 -7.46 19.32 -12.11
N ALA A 200 -8.29 18.83 -11.19
CA ALA A 200 -9.74 19.06 -11.19
C ALA A 200 -10.13 20.48 -10.75
N VAL A 201 -9.37 21.08 -9.84
CA VAL A 201 -9.72 22.36 -9.18
C VAL A 201 -8.96 23.56 -9.78
N THR A 202 -7.85 23.35 -10.49
CA THR A 202 -7.02 24.46 -11.00
C THR A 202 -7.41 24.83 -12.44
N PRO A 203 -7.91 26.05 -12.72
CA PRO A 203 -8.07 26.55 -14.08
C PRO A 203 -6.71 26.55 -14.81
N PRO A 204 -6.67 26.43 -16.15
CA PRO A 204 -5.42 26.35 -16.92
C PRO A 204 -4.38 27.46 -16.62
N LEU A 205 -4.85 28.60 -16.10
CA LEU A 205 -4.06 29.79 -15.75
C LEU A 205 -3.17 29.65 -14.51
N ALA A 206 -3.47 28.76 -13.55
CA ALA A 206 -2.77 28.67 -12.25
C ALA A 206 -1.71 27.54 -12.17
N ARG A 207 -1.40 26.90 -13.31
CA ARG A 207 -0.31 25.91 -13.46
C ARG A 207 1.09 26.37 -12.99
N PRO A 208 1.49 27.66 -13.05
CA PRO A 208 2.80 28.10 -12.54
C PRO A 208 2.94 27.95 -11.03
N THR A 209 1.86 28.18 -10.27
CA THR A 209 1.87 28.21 -8.80
C THR A 209 1.98 26.81 -8.19
N LEU A 210 1.53 25.77 -8.89
CA LEU A 210 1.69 24.36 -8.47
C LEU A 210 3.14 23.88 -8.52
N LYS A 211 4.03 24.51 -9.32
CA LYS A 211 5.47 24.23 -9.28
C LYS A 211 6.11 24.63 -7.95
N LEU A 212 5.50 25.58 -7.20
CA LEU A 212 5.98 26.01 -5.89
C LEU A 212 5.57 25.06 -4.75
N LEU A 213 4.62 24.15 -4.95
CA LEU A 213 4.26 23.13 -3.95
C LEU A 213 5.36 22.06 -3.76
N ASN A 214 6.37 22.04 -4.65
CA ASN A 214 7.61 21.29 -4.48
C ASN A 214 8.69 22.05 -3.67
N ILE A 215 8.40 23.25 -3.16
CA ILE A 215 9.37 24.13 -2.47
C ILE A 215 9.13 24.19 -0.95
N VAL A 216 8.11 23.52 -0.41
CA VAL A 216 7.83 23.52 1.04
C VAL A 216 8.42 22.26 1.70
N PRO A 217 9.24 22.39 2.76
CA PRO A 217 9.84 21.24 3.43
C PRO A 217 8.79 20.25 3.97
N GLY A 218 9.12 18.97 3.85
CA GLY A 218 8.26 17.80 4.11
C GLY A 218 7.35 17.83 5.35
N PRO A 219 7.78 18.30 6.54
CA PRO A 219 6.92 18.26 7.73
C PRO A 219 5.73 19.23 7.68
N LEU A 220 5.90 20.41 7.08
CA LEU A 220 4.82 21.41 6.98
C LEU A 220 3.81 21.05 5.89
N ALA A 221 4.26 20.37 4.84
CA ALA A 221 3.39 19.90 3.77
C ALA A 221 2.39 18.83 4.25
N GLY A 222 2.82 17.93 5.15
CA GLY A 222 1.93 16.89 5.73
C GLY A 222 0.81 17.50 6.56
N ALA A 223 1.14 18.42 7.48
CA ALA A 223 0.14 19.11 8.31
C ALA A 223 -0.83 19.95 7.46
N LEU A 224 -0.32 20.74 6.51
CA LEU A 224 -1.17 21.53 5.60
C LEU A 224 -2.10 20.65 4.76
N ARG A 225 -1.65 19.47 4.30
CA ARG A 225 -2.46 18.51 3.53
C ARG A 225 -3.60 17.93 4.37
N THR A 226 -3.31 17.50 5.60
CA THR A 226 -4.33 17.00 6.53
C THR A 226 -5.34 18.09 6.90
N SER A 227 -4.87 19.31 7.14
CA SER A 227 -5.76 20.45 7.40
C SER A 227 -6.64 20.80 6.20
N LEU A 228 -6.12 20.72 4.97
CA LEU A 228 -6.89 20.96 3.76
C LEU A 228 -7.95 19.88 3.53
N ASP A 229 -7.60 18.61 3.74
CA ASP A 229 -8.54 17.49 3.62
C ASP A 229 -9.69 17.59 4.64
N ILE A 230 -9.40 18.02 5.87
CA ILE A 230 -10.42 18.30 6.90
C ILE A 230 -11.33 19.46 6.47
N LEU A 231 -10.75 20.55 5.94
CA LEU A 231 -11.51 21.71 5.46
C LEU A 231 -12.43 21.38 4.26
N ILE A 232 -11.95 20.54 3.34
CA ILE A 232 -12.71 20.05 2.18
C ILE A 232 -13.80 19.06 2.62
N ALA A 233 -13.54 18.20 3.61
CA ALA A 233 -14.53 17.27 4.14
C ALA A 233 -15.63 17.99 4.96
N LEU A 234 -15.31 19.12 5.59
CA LEU A 234 -16.24 19.95 6.37
C LEU A 234 -16.99 20.98 5.53
N THR A 235 -16.66 21.17 4.25
CA THR A 235 -17.43 22.05 3.38
C THR A 235 -18.70 21.33 2.92
N PRO A 236 -19.91 21.78 3.30
CA PRO A 236 -21.14 21.15 2.86
C PRO A 236 -21.23 21.24 1.33
N LYS A 237 -21.51 20.10 0.68
CA LYS A 237 -21.80 20.03 -0.76
C LYS A 237 -22.97 20.97 -1.06
N VAL A 238 -22.70 22.10 -1.71
CA VAL A 238 -23.75 22.90 -2.34
C VAL A 238 -24.33 22.06 -3.47
N LEU A 239 -25.54 21.55 -3.27
CA LEU A 239 -26.33 20.93 -4.35
C LEU A 239 -26.69 22.02 -5.38
N PRO A 240 -26.42 21.83 -6.68
CA PRO A 240 -26.97 22.71 -7.69
C PRO A 240 -28.49 22.51 -7.81
N ALA A 241 -29.20 23.63 -7.98
CA ALA A 241 -30.65 23.73 -8.16
C ALA A 241 -31.10 23.28 -9.56
#